data_AF-A0A3D6ESQ6-F1
#
_entry.id   AF-A0A3D6ESQ6-F1
#
_cell.length_a   1.000
_cell.length_b   1.000
_cell.length_c   1.000
_cell.angle_alpha   90.00
_cell.angle_beta   90.00
_cell.angle_gamma   90.00
#
_symmetry.space_group_name_H-M   'P 1'
#
loop_
_entity.id
_entity.type
_entity.pdbx_description
1 polymer ?
#
loop_
_entity_poly.entity_id
_entity_poly.type
_entity_poly.pdbx_seq_one_letter_code
_entity_poly.pdbx_strand_id
1 'polypeptide(L)'
;MKSTRILFLAAIILLACEQPKEKESRPAYQYLEEMTIPQLQVGYQKSTFTIEQVVKDYLQRIEDLDKNGPALNAIIYVNPKALEIARAMDAELKAGKSRGLLHGIPVIVKDNMNTADMPTTAGATVLRDSYPPDDSFLVKKLRDAGAIIIAKANLSEWANFRADMSSSGWSGMLGQTKNPYVLDRNPCGSSSGSGVAASANLCAIAIGTETNGSIVCPSNANGLVGLKPTVGLLSRSGIIPISFTQDT
;
A
#
# COMPACT_ATOMS: atom_id res chain seq x y z
N MET A 1 49.31 -50.62 -18.70
CA MET A 1 47.85 -50.59 -18.47
C MET A 1 47.47 -49.82 -17.18
N LYS A 2 47.79 -48.52 -17.06
CA LYS A 2 47.43 -47.72 -15.85
C LYS A 2 47.07 -46.24 -16.11
N SER A 3 46.92 -45.80 -17.36
CA SER A 3 46.69 -44.36 -17.66
C SER A 3 45.25 -44.02 -18.07
N THR A 4 44.49 -44.97 -18.63
CA THR A 4 43.18 -44.67 -19.24
C THR A 4 42.00 -44.60 -18.26
N ARG A 5 42.19 -44.98 -16.98
CA ARG A 5 41.10 -44.97 -15.97
C ARG A 5 40.96 -43.66 -15.20
N ILE A 6 41.95 -42.77 -15.25
CA ILE A 6 41.92 -41.50 -14.48
C ILE A 6 41.20 -40.39 -15.27
N LEU A 7 41.25 -40.39 -16.60
CA LEU A 7 40.52 -39.40 -17.40
C LEU A 7 38.99 -39.61 -17.40
N PHE A 8 38.50 -40.84 -17.24
CA PHE A 8 37.06 -41.10 -17.22
C PHE A 8 36.37 -40.69 -15.91
N LEU A 9 37.10 -40.64 -14.80
CA LEU A 9 36.53 -40.26 -13.50
C LEU A 9 36.40 -38.73 -13.36
N ALA A 10 37.28 -37.95 -14.00
CA ALA A 10 37.22 -36.49 -13.99
C ALA A 10 36.05 -35.93 -14.84
N ALA A 11 35.69 -36.62 -15.92
CA ALA A 11 34.57 -36.21 -16.78
C ALA A 11 33.19 -36.42 -16.12
N ILE A 12 33.05 -37.43 -15.25
CA ILE A 12 31.77 -37.74 -14.57
C ILE A 12 31.51 -36.78 -13.39
N ILE A 13 32.55 -36.24 -12.74
CA ILE A 13 32.41 -35.28 -11.64
C ILE A 13 32.02 -33.87 -12.16
N LEU A 14 32.39 -33.51 -13.39
CA LEU A 14 32.02 -32.23 -14.00
C LEU A 14 30.57 -32.16 -14.50
N LEU A 15 29.90 -33.31 -14.71
CA LEU A 15 28.48 -33.37 -15.09
C LEU A 15 27.52 -33.46 -13.88
N ALA A 16 28.03 -33.61 -12.66
CA ALA A 16 27.21 -33.77 -11.45
C ALA A 16 26.95 -32.45 -10.69
N CYS A 17 27.47 -31.32 -11.19
CA CYS A 17 27.33 -30.00 -10.57
C CYS A 17 26.64 -28.97 -11.49
N GLU A 18 25.62 -29.39 -12.25
CA GLU A 18 24.58 -28.42 -12.65
C GLU A 18 23.42 -28.59 -11.68
N GLN A 19 23.44 -27.82 -10.59
CA GLN A 19 22.20 -27.58 -9.87
C GLN A 19 21.21 -26.94 -10.85
N PRO A 20 19.96 -27.43 -10.94
CA PRO A 20 18.96 -26.73 -11.73
C PRO A 20 18.91 -25.31 -11.19
N LYS A 21 19.25 -24.32 -12.03
CA LYS A 21 18.86 -22.94 -11.75
C LYS A 21 17.35 -22.98 -11.64
N GLU A 22 16.82 -22.94 -10.42
CA GLU A 22 15.43 -22.54 -10.22
C GLU A 22 15.28 -21.23 -10.99
N LYS A 23 14.52 -21.27 -12.09
CA LYS A 23 14.01 -20.05 -12.68
C LYS A 23 13.19 -19.44 -11.56
N GLU A 24 13.73 -18.44 -10.87
CA GLU A 24 12.94 -17.60 -9.97
C GLU A 24 11.73 -17.14 -10.78
N SER A 25 10.58 -17.75 -10.52
CA SER A 25 9.34 -17.38 -11.16
C SER A 25 9.01 -16.01 -10.61
N ARG A 26 9.15 -14.99 -11.44
CA ARG A 26 8.82 -13.63 -11.04
C ARG A 26 7.36 -13.60 -10.56
N PRO A 27 7.04 -12.88 -9.47
CA PRO A 27 5.68 -12.85 -8.97
C PRO A 27 4.71 -12.35 -10.04
N ALA A 28 3.50 -12.89 -10.06
CA ALA A 28 2.48 -12.55 -11.05
C ALA A 28 2.13 -11.05 -11.06
N TYR A 29 2.31 -10.36 -9.93
CA TYR A 29 2.05 -8.93 -9.75
C TYR A 29 3.21 -8.02 -10.15
N GLN A 30 4.33 -8.52 -10.69
CA GLN A 30 5.50 -7.68 -11.01
C GLN A 30 5.15 -6.55 -11.99
N TYR A 31 4.18 -6.75 -12.88
CA TYR A 31 3.74 -5.72 -13.82
C TYR A 31 3.15 -4.47 -13.14
N LEU A 32 2.82 -4.53 -11.85
CA LEU A 32 2.33 -3.38 -11.08
C LEU A 32 3.45 -2.43 -10.64
N GLU A 33 4.72 -2.84 -10.71
CA GLU A 33 5.84 -2.00 -10.29
C GLU A 33 5.93 -0.73 -11.16
N GLU A 34 5.84 0.42 -10.50
CA GLU A 34 5.85 1.76 -11.13
C GLU A 34 4.67 1.99 -12.11
N MET A 35 3.61 1.21 -11.98
CA MET A 35 2.41 1.32 -12.81
C MET A 35 1.63 2.61 -12.47
N THR A 36 1.50 3.50 -13.46
CA THR A 36 0.77 4.76 -13.29
C THR A 36 -0.74 4.59 -13.47
N ILE A 37 -1.53 5.51 -12.90
CA ILE A 37 -3.00 5.54 -13.07
C ILE A 37 -3.41 5.53 -14.56
N PRO A 38 -2.82 6.37 -15.46
CA PRO A 38 -3.17 6.31 -16.88
C PRO A 38 -2.86 4.95 -17.52
N GLN A 39 -1.78 4.28 -17.14
CA GLN A 39 -1.47 2.95 -17.67
C GLN A 39 -2.46 1.89 -17.17
N LEU A 40 -2.88 1.94 -15.90
CA LEU A 40 -3.96 1.09 -15.39
C LEU A 40 -5.25 1.31 -16.19
N GLN A 41 -5.66 2.57 -16.39
CA GLN A 41 -6.86 2.90 -17.16
C GLN A 41 -6.78 2.38 -18.60
N VAL A 42 -5.64 2.54 -19.27
CA VAL A 42 -5.41 1.98 -20.61
C VAL A 42 -5.47 0.45 -20.59
N GLY A 43 -4.90 -0.20 -19.57
CA GLY A 43 -4.96 -1.64 -19.39
C GLY A 43 -6.38 -2.16 -19.23
N TYR A 44 -7.20 -1.49 -18.42
CA TYR A 44 -8.63 -1.80 -18.25
C TYR A 44 -9.40 -1.63 -19.56
N GLN A 45 -9.21 -0.50 -20.26
CA GLN A 45 -9.89 -0.23 -21.54
C GLN A 45 -9.52 -1.25 -22.63
N LYS A 46 -8.27 -1.71 -22.65
CA LYS A 46 -7.78 -2.72 -23.60
C LYS A 46 -8.02 -4.16 -23.15
N SER A 47 -8.61 -4.36 -21.98
CA SER A 47 -8.80 -5.69 -21.36
C SER A 47 -7.49 -6.49 -21.22
N THR A 48 -6.35 -5.80 -21.02
CA THR A 48 -5.07 -6.45 -20.71
C THR A 48 -5.12 -7.18 -19.38
N PHE A 49 -5.84 -6.59 -18.43
CA PHE A 49 -6.20 -7.14 -17.12
C PHE A 49 -7.53 -6.52 -16.68
N THR A 50 -8.22 -7.15 -15.75
CA THR A 50 -9.44 -6.61 -15.14
C THR A 50 -9.11 -5.82 -13.87
N ILE A 51 -10.06 -5.01 -13.39
CA ILE A 51 -9.94 -4.29 -12.11
C ILE A 51 -9.82 -5.30 -10.96
N GLU A 52 -10.61 -6.38 -10.99
CA GLU A 52 -10.48 -7.49 -10.03
C GLU A 52 -9.08 -8.09 -10.02
N GLN A 53 -8.48 -8.34 -11.19
CA GLN A 53 -7.13 -8.91 -11.27
C GLN A 53 -6.10 -7.96 -10.67
N VAL A 54 -6.16 -6.66 -10.99
CA VAL A 54 -5.24 -5.66 -10.43
C VAL A 54 -5.39 -5.54 -8.92
N VAL A 55 -6.63 -5.49 -8.39
CA VAL A 55 -6.85 -5.45 -6.94
C VAL A 55 -6.33 -6.72 -6.27
N LYS A 56 -6.59 -7.89 -6.85
CA LYS A 56 -6.07 -9.17 -6.36
C LYS A 56 -4.54 -9.18 -6.30
N ASP A 57 -3.89 -8.65 -7.32
CA ASP A 57 -2.42 -8.63 -7.41
C ASP A 57 -1.79 -7.65 -6.40
N TYR A 58 -2.40 -6.49 -6.15
CA TYR A 58 -1.97 -5.61 -5.04
C TYR A 58 -2.19 -6.27 -3.67
N LEU A 59 -3.31 -6.95 -3.45
CA LEU A 59 -3.57 -7.68 -2.20
C LEU A 59 -2.56 -8.81 -1.98
N GLN A 60 -2.21 -9.54 -3.05
CA GLN A 60 -1.17 -10.56 -2.98
C GLN A 60 0.20 -9.96 -2.64
N ARG A 61 0.55 -8.82 -3.27
CA ARG A 61 1.80 -8.12 -2.95
C ARG A 61 1.84 -7.58 -1.51
N ILE A 62 0.70 -7.12 -0.98
CA ILE A 62 0.56 -6.75 0.44
C ILE A 62 0.85 -7.97 1.32
N GLU A 63 0.25 -9.13 1.00
CA GLU A 63 0.52 -10.35 1.77
C GLU A 63 2.02 -10.72 1.74
N ASP A 64 2.64 -10.69 0.57
CA ASP A 64 4.02 -11.16 0.39
C ASP A 64 5.08 -10.20 0.96
N LEU A 65 4.82 -8.88 0.94
CA LEU A 65 5.81 -7.86 1.36
C LEU A 65 5.47 -7.16 2.68
N ASP A 66 4.19 -6.92 2.97
CA ASP A 66 3.76 -6.21 4.18
C ASP A 66 3.65 -7.13 5.38
N LYS A 67 3.01 -8.29 5.18
CA LYS A 67 2.73 -9.30 6.21
C LYS A 67 3.83 -10.32 6.32
N ASN A 68 4.33 -10.77 5.18
CA ASN A 68 5.42 -11.73 5.07
C ASN A 68 6.69 -11.05 4.51
N GLY A 69 7.69 -11.86 4.16
CA GLY A 69 8.93 -11.39 3.56
C GLY A 69 9.64 -10.33 4.41
N PRO A 70 9.88 -9.11 3.90
CA PRO A 70 10.50 -8.02 4.68
C PRO A 70 9.66 -7.54 5.87
N ALA A 71 8.37 -7.90 5.93
CA ALA A 71 7.42 -7.50 6.96
C ALA A 71 7.43 -5.99 7.18
N LEU A 72 7.01 -5.25 6.14
CA LEU A 72 7.04 -3.79 6.10
C LEU A 72 6.09 -3.16 7.14
N ASN A 73 5.03 -3.85 7.56
CA ASN A 73 4.04 -3.34 8.52
C ASN A 73 3.50 -1.94 8.18
N ALA A 74 3.31 -1.65 6.89
CA ALA A 74 2.69 -0.46 6.36
C ALA A 74 1.16 -0.55 6.38
N ILE A 75 0.55 -1.74 6.35
CA ILE A 75 -0.91 -1.91 6.27
C ILE A 75 -1.50 -2.33 7.61
N ILE A 76 -2.38 -1.52 8.22
CA ILE A 76 -2.99 -1.86 9.52
C ILE A 76 -4.29 -2.65 9.39
N TYR A 77 -5.01 -2.49 8.28
CA TYR A 77 -6.27 -3.19 8.03
C TYR A 77 -6.49 -3.36 6.53
N VAL A 78 -6.83 -4.56 6.06
CA VAL A 78 -7.17 -4.83 4.65
C VAL A 78 -8.69 -4.84 4.48
N ASN A 79 -9.22 -4.21 3.44
CA ASN A 79 -10.66 -4.19 3.18
C ASN A 79 -11.13 -5.58 2.72
N PRO A 80 -11.96 -6.30 3.51
CA PRO A 80 -12.41 -7.63 3.13
C PRO A 80 -13.33 -7.63 1.89
N LYS A 81 -13.89 -6.48 1.52
CA LYS A 81 -14.78 -6.31 0.36
C LYS A 81 -14.05 -5.82 -0.90
N ALA A 82 -12.73 -5.62 -0.86
CA ALA A 82 -11.98 -5.04 -1.98
C ALA A 82 -12.21 -5.78 -3.31
N LEU A 83 -12.18 -7.11 -3.31
CA LEU A 83 -12.42 -7.93 -4.52
C LEU A 83 -13.88 -7.90 -5.00
N GLU A 84 -14.84 -7.86 -4.06
CA GLU A 84 -16.25 -7.71 -4.41
C GLU A 84 -16.51 -6.37 -5.10
N ILE A 85 -15.96 -5.29 -4.54
CA ILE A 85 -16.04 -3.94 -5.11
C ILE A 85 -15.37 -3.92 -6.49
N ALA A 86 -14.18 -4.54 -6.64
CA ALA A 86 -13.47 -4.61 -7.90
C ALA A 86 -14.28 -5.29 -9.01
N ARG A 87 -14.92 -6.42 -8.71
CA ARG A 87 -15.85 -7.10 -9.64
C ARG A 87 -17.02 -6.22 -10.06
N ALA A 88 -17.59 -5.46 -9.12
CA ALA A 88 -18.65 -4.52 -9.43
C ALA A 88 -18.16 -3.39 -10.36
N MET A 89 -16.94 -2.88 -10.14
CA MET A 89 -16.32 -1.87 -11.01
C MET A 89 -16.02 -2.40 -12.42
N ASP A 90 -15.62 -3.67 -12.57
CA ASP A 90 -15.48 -4.32 -13.87
C ASP A 90 -16.83 -4.41 -14.61
N ALA A 91 -17.89 -4.78 -13.90
CA ALA A 91 -19.24 -4.85 -14.47
C ALA A 91 -19.74 -3.46 -14.92
N GLU A 92 -19.49 -2.41 -14.13
CA GLU A 92 -19.79 -1.03 -14.50
C GLU A 92 -19.01 -0.58 -15.74
N LEU A 93 -17.70 -0.87 -15.79
CA LEU A 93 -16.85 -0.51 -16.93
C LEU A 93 -17.34 -1.22 -18.20
N LYS A 94 -17.66 -2.52 -18.13
CA LYS A 94 -18.23 -3.29 -19.24
C LYS A 94 -19.58 -2.76 -19.71
N ALA A 95 -20.37 -2.19 -18.80
CA ALA A 95 -21.64 -1.54 -19.11
C ALA A 95 -21.48 -0.08 -19.63
N GLY A 96 -20.25 0.38 -19.85
CA GLY A 96 -19.97 1.75 -20.31
C GLY A 96 -20.16 2.83 -19.24
N LYS A 97 -20.25 2.45 -17.97
CA LYS A 97 -20.51 3.35 -16.82
C LYS A 97 -19.23 3.69 -16.05
N SER A 98 -18.20 4.16 -16.75
CA SER A 98 -16.98 4.63 -16.09
C SER A 98 -17.25 5.87 -15.22
N ARG A 99 -16.68 5.88 -14.01
CA ARG A 99 -16.75 7.00 -13.05
C ARG A 99 -15.61 8.02 -13.23
N GLY A 100 -14.78 7.86 -14.26
CA GLY A 100 -13.67 8.76 -14.58
C GLY A 100 -12.30 8.13 -14.34
N LEU A 101 -11.26 8.97 -14.18
CA LEU A 101 -9.86 8.53 -14.10
C LEU A 101 -9.53 7.64 -12.91
N LEU A 102 -10.34 7.68 -11.85
CA LEU A 102 -10.15 6.86 -10.66
C LEU A 102 -10.99 5.58 -10.67
N HIS A 103 -11.77 5.31 -11.72
CA HIS A 103 -12.60 4.10 -11.83
C HIS A 103 -11.74 2.85 -11.72
N GLY A 104 -11.92 2.07 -10.65
CA GLY A 104 -11.17 0.84 -10.40
C GLY A 104 -9.73 1.04 -9.94
N ILE A 105 -9.33 2.24 -9.54
CA ILE A 105 -7.96 2.50 -9.06
C ILE A 105 -7.84 2.07 -7.59
N PRO A 106 -6.88 1.18 -7.24
CA PRO A 106 -6.65 0.76 -5.85
C PRO A 106 -5.94 1.84 -5.04
N VAL A 107 -6.57 2.27 -3.94
CA VAL A 107 -6.12 3.35 -3.06
C VAL A 107 -5.99 2.86 -1.64
N ILE A 108 -4.97 3.34 -0.92
CA ILE A 108 -4.80 3.12 0.51
C ILE A 108 -4.93 4.46 1.24
N VAL A 109 -5.67 4.48 2.35
CA VAL A 109 -5.86 5.70 3.16
C VAL A 109 -5.27 5.51 4.54
N LYS A 110 -4.67 6.56 5.10
CA LYS A 110 -4.17 6.54 6.47
C LYS A 110 -5.28 6.21 7.48
N ASP A 111 -4.95 5.44 8.51
CA ASP A 111 -5.91 4.93 9.49
C ASP A 111 -6.49 5.97 10.48
N ASN A 112 -6.19 7.25 10.28
CA ASN A 112 -6.89 8.34 10.95
C ASN A 112 -8.06 8.91 10.12
N MET A 113 -8.34 8.40 8.92
CA MET A 113 -9.48 8.82 8.10
C MET A 113 -10.62 7.82 8.24
N ASN A 114 -11.84 8.29 8.47
CA ASN A 114 -13.02 7.44 8.58
C ASN A 114 -13.31 6.69 7.28
N THR A 115 -13.72 5.43 7.43
CA THR A 115 -14.30 4.57 6.39
C THR A 115 -15.49 3.83 6.99
N ALA A 116 -16.63 3.79 6.32
CA ALA A 116 -17.84 3.15 6.85
C ALA A 116 -17.74 1.61 6.93
N ASP A 117 -16.76 1.01 6.26
CA ASP A 117 -16.60 -0.45 6.12
C ASP A 117 -15.32 -1.01 6.76
N MET A 118 -14.49 -0.17 7.41
CA MET A 118 -13.26 -0.55 8.09
C MET A 118 -13.06 0.31 9.33
N PRO A 119 -12.37 -0.20 10.38
CA PRO A 119 -12.13 0.60 11.57
C PRO A 119 -11.24 1.81 11.27
N THR A 120 -11.28 2.80 12.15
CA THR A 120 -10.43 3.99 12.12
C THR A 120 -9.87 4.20 13.50
N THR A 121 -8.59 3.89 13.67
CA THR A 121 -7.98 3.70 15.00
C THR A 121 -6.91 4.72 15.34
N ALA A 122 -6.43 5.50 14.35
CA ALA A 122 -5.22 6.31 14.48
C ALA A 122 -4.01 5.53 15.04
N GLY A 123 -3.97 4.22 14.81
CA GLY A 123 -2.97 3.30 15.34
C GLY A 123 -3.11 2.99 16.84
N ALA A 124 -4.14 3.51 17.52
CA ALA A 124 -4.32 3.40 18.96
C ALA A 124 -5.16 2.19 19.35
N THR A 125 -4.66 1.37 20.28
CA THR A 125 -5.34 0.12 20.70
C THR A 125 -6.71 0.34 21.34
N VAL A 126 -6.91 1.49 21.99
CA VAL A 126 -8.20 1.90 22.56
C VAL A 126 -9.29 2.11 21.51
N LEU A 127 -8.91 2.32 20.24
CA LEU A 127 -9.84 2.49 19.12
C LEU A 127 -9.93 1.26 18.21
N ARG A 128 -9.44 0.08 18.65
CA ARG A 128 -9.42 -1.15 17.83
C ARG A 128 -10.75 -1.46 17.14
N ASP A 129 -11.86 -1.25 17.84
CA ASP A 129 -13.22 -1.54 17.38
C ASP A 129 -14.00 -0.25 17.03
N SER A 130 -13.30 0.83 16.71
CA SER A 130 -13.91 2.10 16.29
C SER A 130 -14.29 2.02 14.81
N TYR A 131 -15.54 1.67 14.53
CA TYR A 131 -16.14 1.67 13.19
C TYR A 131 -16.99 2.93 12.99
N PRO A 132 -16.52 3.91 12.20
CA PRO A 132 -17.31 5.09 11.89
C PRO A 132 -18.59 4.71 11.11
N PRO A 133 -19.72 5.39 11.35
CA PRO A 133 -20.95 5.15 10.58
C PRO A 133 -20.83 5.61 9.13
N ASP A 134 -19.95 6.58 8.86
CA ASP A 134 -19.81 7.24 7.57
C ASP A 134 -18.33 7.33 7.16
N ASP A 135 -18.10 7.35 5.84
CA ASP A 135 -16.81 7.72 5.27
C ASP A 135 -16.43 9.16 5.62
N SER A 136 -15.12 9.43 5.72
CA SER A 136 -14.64 10.81 5.68
C SER A 136 -15.06 11.48 4.36
N PHE A 137 -15.16 12.81 4.34
CA PHE A 137 -15.58 13.53 3.13
C PHE A 137 -14.67 13.18 1.93
N LEU A 138 -13.36 13.06 2.17
CA LEU A 138 -12.38 12.71 1.15
C LEU A 138 -12.55 11.27 0.66
N VAL A 139 -12.73 10.30 1.56
CA VAL A 139 -12.97 8.89 1.20
C VAL A 139 -14.23 8.77 0.36
N LYS A 140 -15.30 9.46 0.75
CA LYS A 140 -16.53 9.50 -0.03
C LYS A 140 -16.28 10.03 -1.46
N LYS A 141 -15.54 11.14 -1.60
CA LYS A 141 -15.20 11.70 -2.92
C LYS A 141 -14.37 10.73 -3.77
N LEU A 142 -13.43 9.99 -3.16
CA LEU A 142 -12.65 8.97 -3.85
C LEU A 142 -13.55 7.83 -4.36
N ARG A 143 -14.46 7.31 -3.53
CA ARG A 143 -15.42 6.26 -3.94
C ARG A 143 -16.40 6.74 -5.00
N ASP A 144 -16.90 7.97 -4.89
CA ASP A 144 -17.79 8.58 -5.88
C ASP A 144 -17.07 8.70 -7.25
N ALA A 145 -15.76 8.95 -7.25
CA ALA A 145 -14.91 8.93 -8.46
C ALA A 145 -14.50 7.52 -8.93
N GLY A 146 -14.94 6.47 -8.23
CA GLY A 146 -14.71 5.07 -8.58
C GLY A 146 -13.43 4.43 -8.03
N ALA A 147 -12.70 5.12 -7.15
CA ALA A 147 -11.54 4.53 -6.47
C ALA A 147 -11.97 3.41 -5.51
N ILE A 148 -11.12 2.39 -5.38
CA ILE A 148 -11.33 1.27 -4.46
C ILE A 148 -10.40 1.45 -3.27
N ILE A 149 -10.94 1.71 -2.09
CA ILE A 149 -10.14 1.76 -0.87
C ILE A 149 -9.83 0.33 -0.43
N ILE A 150 -8.64 -0.17 -0.78
CA ILE A 150 -8.26 -1.57 -0.58
C ILE A 150 -7.73 -1.85 0.83
N ALA A 151 -7.22 -0.84 1.53
CA ALA A 151 -6.66 -0.99 2.86
C ALA A 151 -6.52 0.35 3.62
N LYS A 152 -6.22 0.23 4.91
CA LYS A 152 -5.82 1.29 5.83
C LYS A 152 -4.31 1.22 6.06
N ALA A 153 -3.62 2.33 5.93
CA ALA A 153 -2.19 2.43 6.22
C ALA A 153 -1.93 2.69 7.71
N ASN A 154 -0.91 2.02 8.25
CA ASN A 154 -0.35 2.30 9.56
C ASN A 154 0.22 3.73 9.64
N LEU A 155 0.44 4.21 10.85
CA LEU A 155 0.93 5.55 11.13
C LEU A 155 1.72 5.58 12.44
N SER A 156 2.46 6.67 12.68
CA SER A 156 2.81 7.01 14.06
C SER A 156 1.54 7.21 14.88
N GLU A 157 1.39 6.49 16.01
CA GLU A 157 0.19 6.54 16.86
C GLU A 157 -0.24 7.98 17.16
N TRP A 158 -1.56 8.24 17.08
CA TRP A 158 -2.14 9.59 17.24
C TRP A 158 -1.50 10.64 16.33
N ALA A 159 -1.17 10.23 15.10
CA ALA A 159 -0.49 11.07 14.11
C ALA A 159 0.80 11.73 14.66
N ASN A 160 1.54 10.99 15.51
CA ASN A 160 2.76 11.40 16.21
C ASN A 160 2.57 12.46 17.32
N PHE A 161 1.34 12.66 17.80
CA PHE A 161 1.02 13.64 18.85
C PHE A 161 0.67 12.98 20.19
N ARG A 162 1.42 11.93 20.56
CA ARG A 162 1.17 11.15 21.79
C ARG A 162 2.19 11.40 22.91
N ALA A 163 3.47 11.53 22.56
CA ALA A 163 4.57 11.62 23.52
C ALA A 163 5.77 12.31 22.88
N ASP A 164 6.60 12.97 23.70
CA ASP A 164 7.80 13.68 23.25
C ASP A 164 8.85 12.75 22.63
N MET A 165 8.99 11.53 23.18
CA MET A 165 9.87 10.48 22.67
C MET A 165 9.06 9.42 21.92
N SER A 166 8.59 9.75 20.73
CA SER A 166 7.91 8.82 19.84
C SER A 166 8.86 8.16 18.84
N SER A 167 8.49 6.98 18.33
CA SER A 167 9.14 6.35 17.17
C SER A 167 8.24 6.54 15.94
N SER A 168 8.76 7.20 14.90
CA SER A 168 8.01 7.39 13.67
C SER A 168 7.65 6.07 13.01
N GLY A 169 6.37 5.92 12.63
CA GLY A 169 5.84 4.70 12.03
C GLY A 169 5.50 3.58 13.03
N TRP A 170 5.67 3.80 14.33
CA TRP A 170 5.18 2.88 15.34
C TRP A 170 3.76 3.21 15.77
N SER A 171 2.91 2.17 15.86
CA SER A 171 1.61 2.23 16.51
C SER A 171 1.42 1.09 17.51
N GLY A 172 0.60 1.29 18.54
CA GLY A 172 0.27 0.22 19.48
C GLY A 172 -0.58 -0.88 18.82
N MET A 173 -1.32 -0.56 17.76
CA MET A 173 -2.16 -1.50 17.03
C MET A 173 -1.39 -2.48 16.15
N LEU A 174 -0.40 -2.02 15.38
CA LEU A 174 0.33 -2.85 14.40
C LEU A 174 1.82 -3.03 14.74
N GLY A 175 2.41 -2.08 15.47
CA GLY A 175 3.85 -2.00 15.68
C GLY A 175 4.53 -1.09 14.66
N GLN A 176 5.80 -1.39 14.37
CA GLN A 176 6.71 -0.52 13.61
C GLN A 176 6.62 -0.78 12.10
N THR A 177 6.19 0.23 11.34
CA THR A 177 6.39 0.31 9.88
C THR A 177 7.88 0.44 9.56
N LYS A 178 8.35 -0.24 8.51
CA LYS A 178 9.76 -0.24 8.07
C LYS A 178 9.92 0.45 6.72
N ASN A 179 11.03 1.18 6.54
CA ASN A 179 11.36 1.80 5.26
C ASN A 179 11.72 0.70 4.22
N PRO A 180 11.13 0.70 3.01
CA PRO A 180 11.31 -0.37 2.03
C PRO A 180 12.68 -0.33 1.33
N TYR A 181 13.43 0.77 1.41
CA TYR A 181 14.79 0.84 0.89
C TYR A 181 15.79 0.19 1.84
N VAL A 182 15.64 0.42 3.15
CA VAL A 182 16.50 -0.15 4.20
C VAL A 182 15.64 -0.39 5.44
N LEU A 183 15.40 -1.66 5.77
CA LEU A 183 14.37 -2.07 6.74
C LEU A 183 14.59 -1.59 8.18
N ASP A 184 15.82 -1.21 8.53
CA ASP A 184 16.18 -0.67 9.85
C ASP A 184 16.22 0.87 9.89
N ARG A 185 15.87 1.54 8.78
CA ARG A 185 15.80 3.00 8.70
C ARG A 185 14.38 3.49 8.97
N ASN A 186 14.33 4.71 9.50
CA ASN A 186 13.10 5.39 9.86
C ASN A 186 12.28 5.71 8.58
N PRO A 187 11.01 5.29 8.47
CA PRO A 187 10.14 5.63 7.33
C PRO A 187 9.64 7.09 7.38
N CYS A 188 10.08 7.87 8.35
CA CYS A 188 9.46 9.11 8.84
C CYS A 188 7.98 8.91 9.17
N GLY A 189 7.21 9.99 9.33
CA GLY A 189 5.83 9.95 9.75
C GLY A 189 5.21 11.33 9.86
N SER A 190 3.94 11.44 10.26
CA SER A 190 3.12 10.33 10.75
C SER A 190 2.44 9.47 9.68
N SER A 191 2.40 9.87 8.41
CA SER A 191 1.81 9.05 7.32
C SER A 191 2.78 7.95 6.85
N SER A 192 3.41 7.25 7.79
CA SER A 192 4.48 6.28 7.55
C SER A 192 4.02 5.13 6.67
N GLY A 193 2.90 4.48 7.01
CA GLY A 193 2.35 3.39 6.22
C GLY A 193 1.94 3.84 4.82
N SER A 194 1.38 5.05 4.65
CA SER A 194 1.02 5.58 3.33
C SER A 194 2.26 5.77 2.45
N GLY A 195 3.34 6.31 3.03
CA GLY A 195 4.62 6.48 2.33
C GLY A 195 5.27 5.16 1.95
N VAL A 196 5.30 4.19 2.88
CA VAL A 196 5.87 2.87 2.60
C VAL A 196 5.02 2.08 1.60
N ALA A 197 3.70 2.12 1.73
CA ALA A 197 2.79 1.40 0.84
C ALA A 197 2.90 1.87 -0.62
N ALA A 198 2.96 3.18 -0.85
CA ALA A 198 3.16 3.71 -2.20
C ALA A 198 4.58 3.39 -2.73
N SER A 199 5.62 3.51 -1.90
CA SER A 199 7.02 3.24 -2.29
C SER A 199 7.27 1.77 -2.63
N ALA A 200 6.64 0.85 -1.91
CA ALA A 200 6.75 -0.59 -2.15
C ALA A 200 5.76 -1.11 -3.22
N ASN A 201 5.05 -0.23 -3.94
CA ASN A 201 4.03 -0.56 -4.93
C ASN A 201 2.90 -1.44 -4.36
N LEU A 202 2.45 -1.18 -3.13
CA LEU A 202 1.32 -1.89 -2.49
C LEU A 202 -0.05 -1.31 -2.87
N CYS A 203 -0.06 -0.18 -3.57
CA CYS A 203 -1.23 0.49 -4.11
C CYS A 203 -0.83 1.40 -5.27
N ALA A 204 -1.79 1.85 -6.08
CA ALA A 204 -1.53 2.82 -7.13
C ALA A 204 -1.26 4.22 -6.56
N ILE A 205 -2.00 4.63 -5.52
CA ILE A 205 -1.77 5.86 -4.75
C ILE A 205 -2.17 5.65 -3.27
N ALA A 206 -1.56 6.43 -2.38
CA ALA A 206 -1.91 6.48 -0.97
C ALA A 206 -2.26 7.89 -0.52
N ILE A 207 -3.18 8.00 0.46
CA ILE A 207 -3.58 9.26 1.06
C ILE A 207 -3.00 9.34 2.47
N GLY A 208 -2.30 10.43 2.76
CA GLY A 208 -1.80 10.80 4.09
C GLY A 208 -2.51 12.04 4.65
N THR A 209 -2.15 12.42 5.87
CA THR A 209 -2.57 13.70 6.48
C THR A 209 -1.35 14.43 7.02
N GLU A 210 -1.38 15.75 7.01
CA GLU A 210 -0.29 16.55 7.56
C GLU A 210 -0.75 17.70 8.45
N THR A 211 -0.23 17.70 9.67
CA THR A 211 -0.18 18.87 10.55
C THR A 211 1.14 19.63 10.33
N ASN A 212 2.26 18.92 10.42
CA ASN A 212 3.60 19.45 10.13
C ASN A 212 4.52 18.31 9.69
N GLY A 213 4.95 18.29 8.43
CA GLY A 213 5.84 17.29 7.86
C GLY A 213 5.25 15.89 7.62
N SER A 214 4.05 15.60 8.12
CA SER A 214 3.49 14.24 8.16
C SER A 214 3.06 13.63 6.82
N ILE A 215 3.11 14.37 5.71
CA ILE A 215 3.05 13.89 4.32
C ILE A 215 4.44 14.03 3.69
N VAL A 216 5.03 15.23 3.70
CA VAL A 216 6.26 15.50 2.93
C VAL A 216 7.49 14.77 3.47
N CYS A 217 7.59 14.57 4.79
CA CYS A 217 8.71 13.83 5.39
C CYS A 217 8.69 12.34 5.06
N PRO A 218 7.58 11.58 5.29
CA PRO A 218 7.52 10.19 4.84
C PRO A 218 7.59 10.06 3.32
N SER A 219 7.09 11.01 2.52
CA SER A 219 7.35 10.98 1.08
C SER A 219 8.84 11.07 0.75
N ASN A 220 9.57 12.03 1.34
CA ASN A 220 11.01 12.17 1.13
C ASN A 220 11.79 10.93 1.59
N ALA A 221 11.48 10.40 2.77
CA ALA A 221 12.17 9.24 3.34
C ALA A 221 11.96 7.95 2.51
N ASN A 222 10.87 7.86 1.75
CA ASN A 222 10.49 6.69 0.96
C ASN A 222 10.51 6.98 -0.56
N GLY A 223 11.23 8.01 -1.02
CA GLY A 223 11.48 8.22 -2.45
C GLY A 223 10.23 8.58 -3.27
N LEU A 224 9.25 9.25 -2.68
CA LEU A 224 7.96 9.58 -3.31
C LEU A 224 7.75 11.08 -3.49
N VAL A 225 6.82 11.41 -4.38
CA VAL A 225 6.16 12.71 -4.39
C VAL A 225 5.15 12.78 -3.24
N GLY A 226 5.18 13.87 -2.46
CA GLY A 226 4.21 14.16 -1.41
C GLY A 226 3.67 15.58 -1.57
N LEU A 227 2.35 15.74 -1.56
CA LEU A 227 1.70 17.05 -1.70
C LEU A 227 0.87 17.35 -0.46
N LYS A 228 1.28 18.38 0.29
CA LYS A 228 0.46 18.99 1.34
C LYS A 228 -0.25 20.21 0.76
N PRO A 229 -1.58 20.17 0.56
CA PRO A 229 -2.27 21.32 -0.01
C PRO A 229 -2.39 22.48 0.98
N THR A 230 -2.88 23.61 0.48
CA THR A 230 -3.33 24.73 1.32
C THR A 230 -4.43 24.25 2.26
N VAL A 231 -4.34 24.62 3.54
CA VAL A 231 -5.36 24.28 4.54
C VAL A 231 -6.70 24.83 4.09
N GLY A 232 -7.73 23.97 4.05
CA GLY A 232 -9.07 24.32 3.57
C GLY A 232 -9.36 23.94 2.12
N LEU A 233 -8.35 23.55 1.32
CA LEU A 233 -8.59 23.02 -0.04
C LEU A 233 -9.34 21.68 0.00
N LEU A 234 -8.95 20.81 0.93
CA LEU A 234 -9.60 19.53 1.18
C LEU A 234 -10.30 19.56 2.55
N SER A 235 -11.49 18.99 2.62
CA SER A 235 -12.23 18.84 3.88
C SER A 235 -11.53 17.84 4.80
N ARG A 236 -11.38 18.19 6.08
CA ARG A 236 -10.91 17.26 7.13
C ARG A 236 -12.04 16.58 7.90
N SER A 237 -13.28 16.66 7.42
CA SER A 237 -14.42 16.02 8.08
C SER A 237 -14.26 14.49 8.06
N GLY A 238 -14.44 13.87 9.22
CA GLY A 238 -14.22 12.43 9.42
C GLY A 238 -12.74 12.05 9.44
N ILE A 239 -11.85 12.93 9.87
CA ILE A 239 -10.43 12.63 10.12
C ILE A 239 -10.14 12.89 11.61
N ILE A 240 -9.50 11.94 12.30
CA ILE A 240 -9.04 12.13 13.67
C ILE A 240 -7.98 13.26 13.65
N PRO A 241 -8.26 14.41 14.30
CA PRO A 241 -7.48 15.63 14.11
C PRO A 241 -6.28 15.73 15.06
N ILE A 242 -5.38 16.68 14.76
CA ILE A 242 -4.46 17.29 15.72
C ILE A 242 -4.78 18.79 15.85
N SER A 243 -4.78 19.52 14.73
CA SER A 243 -4.87 20.99 14.71
C SER A 243 -5.67 21.51 13.53
N PHE A 244 -6.81 22.13 13.80
CA PHE A 244 -7.65 22.71 12.75
C PHE A 244 -6.97 23.83 11.95
N THR A 245 -5.90 24.45 12.47
CA THR A 245 -5.16 25.53 11.79
C THR A 245 -4.13 25.02 10.80
N GLN A 246 -3.75 23.74 10.88
CA GLN A 246 -2.64 23.17 10.10
C GLN A 246 -3.03 21.89 9.35
N ASP A 247 -3.94 21.10 9.92
CA ASP A 247 -4.35 19.81 9.36
C ASP A 247 -4.95 19.96 7.97
N THR A 248 -4.49 19.07 7.09
CA THR A 248 -4.97 18.87 5.74
C THR A 248 -4.74 17.41 5.31
#